data_AF-A0AAE0QZC7-F1
#
_entry.id   AF-A0AAE0QZC7-F1
#
_cell.length_a   1.000
_cell.length_b   1.000
_cell.length_c   1.000
_cell.angle_alpha   90.00
_cell.angle_beta   90.00
_cell.angle_gamma   90.00
#
_symmetry.space_group_name_H-M   'P 1'
#
loop_
_entity.id
_entity.type
_entity.pdbx_description
1 polymer ?
#
loop_
_entity_poly.entity_id
_entity_poly.type
_entity_poly.pdbx_seq_one_letter_code
_entity_poly.pdbx_strand_id
1 'polypeptide(L)'
;MEKTVIHKHFYLKRAEIMAQCEEWISDIQQYSSDKRVGRTMSHHAAALKRHTAQLREELLKLPCPDGLEPDGEEFSEKSPALSKDLPSQEAEKQSDAQCQDAQCSDGQL
;
A
#
# COMPACT_ATOMS: atom_id res chain seq x y z
N MET A 1 19.64 -1.53 -23.78
CA MET A 1 18.74 -2.63 -24.22
C MET A 1 17.79 -3.10 -23.12
N GLU A 2 18.02 -2.84 -21.82
CA GLU A 2 17.10 -3.30 -20.76
C GLU A 2 15.73 -2.59 -20.74
N LYS A 3 15.66 -1.31 -21.11
CA LYS A 3 14.39 -0.55 -21.11
C LYS A 3 13.29 -1.20 -21.97
N THR A 4 13.65 -1.79 -23.10
CA THR A 4 12.67 -2.45 -24.00
C THR A 4 12.16 -3.78 -23.43
N VAL A 5 13.01 -4.50 -22.68
CA VAL A 5 12.64 -5.73 -21.98
C VAL A 5 11.66 -5.43 -20.85
N ILE A 6 11.98 -4.42 -20.04
CA ILE A 6 11.14 -3.97 -18.93
C ILE A 6 9.76 -3.51 -19.44
N HIS A 7 9.74 -2.68 -20.49
CA HIS A 7 8.49 -2.17 -21.09
C HIS A 7 7.63 -3.30 -21.64
N LYS A 8 8.19 -4.20 -22.46
CA LYS A 8 7.45 -5.35 -23.00
C LYS A 8 6.91 -6.25 -21.89
N HIS A 9 7.68 -6.50 -20.85
CA HIS A 9 7.26 -7.34 -19.72
C HIS A 9 6.04 -6.75 -19.01
N PHE A 10 6.11 -5.48 -18.61
CA PHE A 10 4.99 -4.83 -17.92
C PHE A 10 3.75 -4.74 -18.79
N TYR A 11 3.90 -4.48 -20.09
CA TYR A 11 2.75 -4.44 -21.00
C TYR A 11 2.05 -5.79 -21.10
N LEU A 12 2.81 -6.88 -21.32
CA LEU A 12 2.25 -8.22 -21.48
C LEU A 12 1.71 -8.80 -20.17
N LYS A 13 2.26 -8.41 -19.02
CA LYS A 13 1.93 -8.99 -17.71
C LYS A 13 1.03 -8.08 -16.86
N ARG A 14 0.55 -6.95 -17.39
CA ARG A 14 -0.22 -5.93 -16.65
C ARG A 14 -1.39 -6.50 -15.84
N ALA A 15 -2.17 -7.41 -16.43
CA ALA A 15 -3.31 -8.02 -15.76
C ALA A 15 -2.88 -8.97 -14.63
N GLU A 16 -1.88 -9.81 -14.88
CA GLU A 16 -1.36 -10.75 -13.89
C GLU A 16 -0.67 -10.04 -12.71
N ILE A 17 0.13 -9.01 -12.99
CA ILE A 17 0.78 -8.19 -11.96
C ILE A 17 -0.28 -7.56 -11.04
N MET A 18 -1.36 -7.05 -11.61
CA MET A 18 -2.45 -6.46 -10.83
C MET A 18 -3.21 -7.49 -10.00
N ALA A 19 -3.50 -8.65 -10.57
CA ALA A 19 -4.12 -9.75 -9.83
C ALA A 19 -3.25 -10.17 -8.62
N GLN A 20 -1.94 -10.31 -8.82
CA GLN A 20 -1.00 -10.65 -7.74
C GLN A 20 -0.94 -9.57 -6.66
N CYS A 21 -0.94 -8.28 -7.04
CA CYS A 21 -0.97 -7.21 -6.06
C CYS A 21 -2.23 -7.22 -5.20
N GLU A 22 -3.41 -7.46 -5.79
CA GLU A 22 -4.68 -7.56 -5.05
C GLU A 22 -4.70 -8.79 -4.13
N GLU A 23 -4.18 -9.93 -4.60
CA GLU A 23 -4.03 -11.14 -3.79
C GLU A 23 -3.13 -10.87 -2.57
N TRP A 24 -1.94 -10.29 -2.77
CA TRP A 24 -1.03 -9.96 -1.67
C TRP A 24 -1.63 -8.96 -0.68
N ILE A 25 -2.41 -7.99 -1.16
CA ILE A 25 -3.14 -7.07 -0.28
C ILE A 25 -4.13 -7.85 0.58
N SER A 26 -4.93 -8.74 -0.03
CA SER A 26 -5.90 -9.57 0.69
C SER A 26 -5.21 -10.45 1.74
N ASP A 27 -4.15 -11.14 1.36
CA ASP A 27 -3.38 -12.03 2.23
C ASP A 27 -2.80 -11.29 3.44
N ILE A 28 -2.23 -10.11 3.23
CA ILE A 28 -1.69 -9.29 4.34
C ILE A 28 -2.83 -8.78 5.23
N GLN A 29 -3.94 -8.34 4.63
CA GLN A 29 -5.09 -7.82 5.38
C GLN A 29 -5.74 -8.88 6.28
N GLN A 30 -5.66 -10.16 5.93
CA GLN A 30 -6.17 -11.26 6.77
C GLN A 30 -5.57 -11.25 8.18
N TYR A 31 -4.32 -10.81 8.34
CA TYR A 31 -3.62 -10.76 9.63
C TYR A 31 -3.79 -9.43 10.39
N SER A 32 -4.60 -8.50 9.88
CA SER A 32 -4.76 -7.15 10.46
C SER A 32 -5.37 -7.15 11.87
N SER A 33 -6.14 -8.17 12.23
CA SER A 33 -6.76 -8.33 13.55
C SER A 33 -5.90 -9.10 14.57
N ASP A 34 -4.74 -9.61 14.15
CA ASP A 34 -3.81 -10.32 15.04
C ASP A 34 -3.24 -9.36 16.10
N LYS A 35 -3.29 -9.73 17.39
CA LYS A 35 -2.85 -8.86 18.49
C LYS A 35 -1.35 -8.58 18.51
N ARG A 36 -0.54 -9.46 17.91
CA ARG A 36 0.92 -9.38 17.92
C ARG A 36 1.43 -8.64 16.69
N VAL A 37 0.86 -8.93 15.52
CA VAL A 37 1.36 -8.42 14.23
C VAL A 37 0.39 -7.48 13.52
N GLY A 38 -0.85 -7.35 13.97
CA GLY A 38 -1.93 -6.67 13.26
C GLY A 38 -1.66 -5.20 12.95
N ARG A 39 -0.98 -4.46 13.86
CA ARG A 39 -0.55 -3.07 13.61
C ARG A 39 0.42 -3.01 12.42
N THR A 40 1.45 -3.85 12.44
CA THR A 40 2.47 -3.91 11.39
C THR A 40 1.88 -4.41 10.07
N MET A 41 1.02 -5.42 10.11
CA MET A 41 0.31 -5.95 8.92
C MET A 41 -0.61 -4.91 8.29
N SER A 42 -1.36 -4.16 9.10
CA SER A 42 -2.21 -3.06 8.62
C SER A 42 -1.38 -1.98 7.94
N HIS A 43 -0.22 -1.63 8.50
CA HIS A 43 0.71 -0.68 7.90
C HIS A 43 1.26 -1.21 6.56
N HIS A 44 1.66 -2.47 6.49
CA HIS A 44 2.13 -3.10 5.24
C HIS A 44 1.04 -3.12 4.17
N ALA A 45 -0.19 -3.50 4.52
CA ALA A 45 -1.32 -3.49 3.58
C ALA A 45 -1.60 -2.07 3.05
N ALA A 46 -1.56 -1.05 3.91
CA ALA A 46 -1.79 0.34 3.49
C ALA A 46 -0.69 0.86 2.55
N ALA A 47 0.58 0.52 2.83
CA ALA A 47 1.69 0.87 1.94
C ALA A 47 1.55 0.18 0.57
N LEU A 48 1.27 -1.14 0.57
CA LEU A 48 1.09 -1.90 -0.65
C LEU A 48 -0.06 -1.37 -1.49
N LYS A 49 -1.23 -1.09 -0.90
CA LYS A 49 -2.37 -0.46 -1.60
C LYS A 49 -1.98 0.83 -2.33
N ARG A 50 -1.21 1.71 -1.69
CA ARG A 50 -0.75 2.96 -2.31
C ARG A 50 0.17 2.70 -3.50
N HIS A 51 1.12 1.77 -3.36
CA HIS A 51 2.02 1.42 -4.47
C HIS A 51 1.29 0.71 -5.62
N THR A 52 0.33 -0.15 -5.33
CA THR A 52 -0.53 -0.78 -6.33
C THR A 52 -1.33 0.25 -7.12
N ALA A 53 -1.87 1.28 -6.46
CA ALA A 53 -2.56 2.38 -7.14
C ALA A 53 -1.62 3.14 -8.09
N GLN A 54 -0.40 3.48 -7.64
CA GLN A 54 0.61 4.12 -8.48
C GLN A 54 1.00 3.24 -9.67
N LEU A 55 1.24 1.95 -9.44
CA LEU A 55 1.59 0.99 -10.48
C LEU A 55 0.47 0.86 -11.52
N ARG A 56 -0.79 0.85 -11.09
CA ARG A 56 -1.95 0.80 -11.97
C ARG A 56 -2.03 2.01 -12.90
N GLU A 57 -1.78 3.21 -12.38
CA GLU A 57 -1.72 4.42 -13.21
C GLU A 57 -0.60 4.34 -14.26
N GLU A 58 0.57 3.85 -13.88
CA GLU A 58 1.70 3.74 -14.81
C GLU A 58 1.49 2.63 -15.86
N LEU A 59 0.85 1.52 -15.49
CA LEU A 59 0.47 0.45 -16.42
C LEU A 59 -0.59 0.91 -17.43
N LEU A 60 -1.54 1.76 -17.03
CA LEU A 60 -2.54 2.35 -17.93
C LEU A 60 -1.92 3.34 -18.93
N LYS A 61 -0.93 4.12 -18.49
CA LYS A 61 -0.20 5.07 -19.34
C LYS A 61 0.82 4.39 -20.27
N LEU A 62 1.09 3.11 -20.06
CA LEU A 62 2.13 2.38 -20.79
C LEU A 62 1.69 2.15 -22.25
N PRO A 63 2.39 2.74 -23.25
CA PRO A 63 2.01 2.57 -24.65
C PRO A 63 2.23 1.13 -25.11
N CYS A 64 1.46 0.69 -26.09
CA CYS A 64 1.68 -0.59 -26.77
C CYS A 64 3.10 -0.60 -27.37
N PRO A 65 3.95 -1.61 -27.07
CA PRO A 65 5.29 -1.70 -27.64
C PRO A 65 5.25 -2.00 -29.14
N ASP A 66 6.20 -1.44 -29.90
CA ASP A 66 6.31 -1.67 -31.34
C ASP A 66 6.46 -3.18 -31.67
N GLY A 67 5.62 -3.66 -32.60
CA GLY A 67 5.64 -5.04 -33.10
C GLY A 67 4.88 -6.06 -32.26
N LEU A 68 4.04 -5.62 -31.31
CA LEU A 68 3.03 -6.47 -30.66
C LEU A 68 1.65 -6.12 -31.21
N GLU A 69 0.90 -7.14 -31.64
CA GLU A 69 -0.54 -7.00 -31.85
C GLU A 69 -1.18 -6.67 -30.50
N PRO A 70 -2.15 -5.73 -30.42
CA PRO A 70 -2.83 -5.39 -29.19
C PRO A 70 -3.63 -6.61 -28.71
N ASP A 71 -3.00 -7.40 -27.85
CA ASP A 71 -3.63 -8.60 -27.31
C ASP A 71 -4.85 -8.17 -26.49
N GLY A 72 -5.99 -8.81 -26.80
CA GLY A 72 -7.35 -8.36 -26.51
C GLY A 72 -7.74 -8.35 -25.03
N GLU A 73 -6.79 -8.53 -24.12
CA GLU A 73 -7.01 -8.33 -22.69
C GLU A 73 -7.01 -6.82 -22.38
N GLU A 74 -8.14 -6.17 -22.66
CA GLU A 74 -8.37 -4.76 -22.34
C GLU A 74 -8.16 -4.55 -20.84
N PHE A 75 -6.98 -4.09 -20.44
CA PHE A 75 -6.71 -3.64 -19.08
C PHE A 75 -7.44 -2.30 -18.91
N SER A 76 -8.72 -2.41 -18.58
CA SER A 76 -9.67 -1.31 -18.51
C SER A 76 -9.67 -0.67 -17.11
N GLU A 77 -9.94 0.63 -17.01
CA GLU A 77 -10.01 1.38 -15.74
C GLU A 77 -11.06 0.85 -14.73
N LYS A 78 -11.89 -0.11 -15.13
CA LYS A 78 -12.91 -0.73 -14.28
C LYS A 78 -12.35 -1.87 -13.42
N SER A 79 -11.61 -1.54 -12.36
CA SER A 79 -11.51 -2.42 -11.18
C SER A 79 -12.30 -1.77 -10.05
N PRO A 80 -13.20 -2.49 -9.35
CA PRO A 80 -14.35 -1.89 -8.68
C PRO A 80 -14.12 -1.49 -7.21
N ALA A 81 -12.91 -1.21 -6.74
CA ALA A 81 -12.72 -0.94 -5.32
C ALA A 81 -11.70 0.17 -5.03
N LEU A 82 -12.11 1.06 -4.12
CA LEU A 82 -11.35 2.13 -3.47
C LEU A 82 -11.23 3.45 -4.23
N SER A 83 -12.38 4.06 -4.49
CA SER A 83 -12.50 5.52 -4.42
C SER A 83 -12.96 5.93 -3.02
N LYS A 84 -12.23 6.89 -2.42
CA LYS A 84 -12.58 7.73 -1.27
C LYS A 84 -12.43 7.09 0.11
N ASP A 85 -11.36 7.46 0.81
CA ASP A 85 -11.49 8.27 2.03
C ASP A 85 -10.15 8.94 2.37
N LEU A 86 -10.11 10.27 2.29
CA LEU A 86 -9.25 11.11 3.11
C LEU A 86 -10.18 11.71 4.17
N PRO A 87 -9.71 11.87 5.41
CA PRO A 87 -9.27 13.23 5.73
C PRO A 87 -7.94 13.26 6.49
N SER A 88 -7.17 14.30 6.17
CA SER A 88 -6.10 14.87 6.99
C SER A 88 -6.53 15.02 8.45
N GLN A 89 -5.66 14.63 9.37
CA GLN A 89 -5.68 15.14 10.74
C GLN A 89 -4.26 15.52 11.12
N GLU A 90 -4.03 16.83 11.03
CA GLU A 90 -3.13 17.59 11.89
C GLU A 90 -3.09 17.04 13.33
N ALA A 91 -1.90 16.70 13.81
CA ALA A 91 -1.66 16.39 15.21
C ALA A 91 -0.70 17.44 15.80
N GLU A 92 -1.25 18.15 16.76
CA GLU A 92 -0.69 19.30 17.44
C GLU A 92 0.54 18.99 18.29
N LYS A 93 1.48 19.95 18.26
CA LYS A 93 2.37 20.43 19.32
C LYS A 93 2.25 19.73 20.69
N GLN A 94 3.19 18.83 21.00
CA GLN A 94 3.44 18.38 22.37
C GLN A 94 4.32 19.39 23.11
N SER A 95 3.71 20.07 24.07
CA SER A 95 4.34 20.76 25.18
C SER A 95 4.94 19.73 26.14
N ASP A 96 6.27 19.68 26.21
CA ASP A 96 7.00 18.90 27.20
C ASP A 96 7.32 19.82 28.38
N ALA A 97 6.56 19.73 29.47
CA ALA A 97 6.98 20.20 30.79
C ALA A 97 6.08 19.67 31.90
N GLN A 98 6.76 19.10 32.91
CA GLN A 98 6.34 18.94 34.30
C GLN A 98 5.57 17.66 34.66
N CYS A 99 6.34 16.60 34.91
CA CYS A 99 5.96 15.49 35.77
C CYS A 99 5.84 15.99 37.22
N GLN A 100 4.69 15.74 37.87
CA GLN A 100 4.49 15.90 39.30
C GLN A 100 4.02 14.56 39.90
N ASP A 101 4.48 14.35 41.13
CA ASP A 101 4.00 13.44 42.17
C ASP A 101 4.38 11.95 42.08
N ALA A 102 5.41 11.61 42.85
CA ALA A 102 5.49 10.35 43.57
C ALA A 102 5.95 10.63 45.01
N GLN A 103 5.00 10.98 45.87
CA GLN A 103 5.11 10.65 47.29
C GLN A 103 4.99 9.13 47.43
N CYS A 104 6.05 8.48 47.91
CA CYS A 104 5.94 7.17 48.53
C CYS A 104 6.68 7.21 49.87
N SER A 105 5.92 6.91 50.89
CA SER A 105 6.24 6.93 52.31
C SER A 105 7.13 5.77 52.74
N ASP A 106 7.81 6.01 53.87
CA ASP A 106 8.05 5.07 54.97
C ASP A 106 9.20 4.05 54.89
N GLY A 107 9.85 3.82 56.05
CA GLY A 107 10.66 2.64 56.31
C GLY A 107 12.10 2.86 56.77
N GLN A 108 12.26 3.21 58.06
CA GLN A 108 13.20 2.61 59.03
C GLN A 108 14.66 2.30 58.61
N LEU A 109 15.63 2.95 59.26
CA LEU A 109 16.69 2.36 60.12
C LEU A 109 17.52 3.45 60.80
#